data_AF-C5A2N9-F1
#
_entry.id   AF-C5A2N9-F1
#
_cell.length_a   1.000
_cell.length_b   1.000
_cell.length_c   1.000
_cell.angle_alpha   90.00
_cell.angle_beta   90.00
_cell.angle_gamma   90.00
#
_symmetry.space_group_name_H-M   'P 1'
#
loop_
_entity.id
_entity.type
_entity.pdbx_description
1 polymer ?
#
loop_
_entity_poly.entity_id
_entity_poly.type
_entity_poly.pdbx_seq_one_letter_code
_entity_poly.pdbx_strand_id
1 'polypeptide(L)'
;MREMFGYWDALYFVLVFIVGLILAYLLDKWAKRSGMGTREVGDGTKIFISGEDPEKVIPGFEHFEGSYTGRNVMWGLTYALKRFFTALRGEHTGLLTDYVSYLIITTAFVMVVLLIWG
;
A
#
# COMPACT_ATOMS: atom_id res chain seq x y z
N MET A 1 17.07 -11.70 29.06
CA MET A 1 16.38 -11.14 27.87
C MET A 1 15.76 -9.82 28.31
N ARG A 2 16.01 -8.73 27.58
CA ARG A 2 15.32 -7.45 27.82
C ARG A 2 13.86 -7.66 27.43
N GLU A 3 12.93 -7.38 28.34
CA GLU A 3 11.49 -7.31 28.05
C GLU A 3 11.29 -6.43 26.80
N MET A 4 10.75 -6.99 25.72
CA MET A 4 10.67 -6.28 24.44
C MET A 4 9.62 -5.15 24.48
N PHE A 5 8.52 -5.32 25.22
CA PHE A 5 7.51 -4.30 25.50
C PHE A 5 6.67 -4.71 26.73
N GLY A 6 6.35 -3.77 27.61
CA GLY A 6 5.44 -3.95 28.75
C GLY A 6 3.96 -3.96 28.35
N TYR A 7 3.11 -4.57 29.17
CA TYR A 7 1.66 -4.71 28.93
C TYR A 7 0.96 -3.36 28.63
N TRP A 8 1.43 -2.27 29.24
CA TRP A 8 0.85 -0.92 29.09
C TRP A 8 1.53 -0.05 28.03
N ASP A 9 2.57 -0.54 27.35
CA ASP A 9 3.37 0.28 26.43
C ASP A 9 2.56 0.79 25.24
N ALA A 10 1.61 0.00 24.74
CA ALA A 10 0.70 0.43 23.70
C ALA A 10 -0.15 1.64 24.15
N LEU A 11 -0.58 1.67 25.41
CA LEU A 11 -1.35 2.79 25.95
C LEU A 11 -0.47 4.04 26.10
N TYR A 12 0.76 3.88 26.56
CA TYR A 12 1.72 4.99 26.64
C TYR A 12 2.07 5.56 25.26
N PHE A 13 2.23 4.71 24.24
CA PHE A 13 2.47 5.16 22.86
C PHE A 13 1.32 6.04 22.34
N VAL A 14 0.08 5.58 22.52
CA VAL A 14 -1.11 6.34 22.11
C VAL A 14 -1.19 7.67 22.84
N LEU A 15 -0.93 7.69 24.15
CA LEU A 15 -0.94 8.92 24.95
C LEU A 15 0.10 9.92 24.43
N VAL A 16 1.36 9.51 24.25
CA VAL A 16 2.44 10.38 23.77
C VAL A 16 2.15 10.88 22.35
N PHE A 17 1.60 10.02 21.49
CA PHE A 17 1.20 10.39 20.13
C PHE A 17 0.11 11.46 20.13
N ILE A 18 -0.93 11.31 20.95
CA ILE A 18 -2.01 12.31 21.10
C ILE A 18 -1.46 13.64 21.61
N VAL A 19 -0.62 13.61 22.65
CA VAL A 19 0.01 14.83 23.19
C VAL A 19 0.85 15.52 22.11
N GLY A 20 1.62 14.76 21.33
CA GLY A 20 2.40 15.29 20.20
C GLY A 20 1.53 15.99 19.15
N LEU A 21 0.39 15.40 18.78
CA LEU A 21 -0.57 16.01 17.85
C LEU A 21 -1.18 17.29 18.41
N ILE A 22 -1.54 17.31 19.69
CA ILE A 22 -2.08 18.50 20.36
C ILE A 22 -1.05 19.63 20.33
N LEU A 23 0.20 19.34 20.70
CA LEU A 23 1.28 20.33 20.70
C LEU A 23 1.55 20.87 19.29
N ALA A 24 1.63 19.99 18.28
CA ALA A 24 1.81 20.39 16.89
C ALA A 24 0.66 21.30 16.39
N TYR A 25 -0.58 20.97 16.74
CA TYR A 25 -1.75 21.77 16.39
C TYR A 25 -1.78 23.13 17.09
N LEU A 26 -1.41 23.19 18.37
CA LEU A 26 -1.31 24.45 19.10
C LEU A 26 -0.20 25.34 18.53
N LEU A 27 0.94 24.75 18.13
CA LEU A 27 2.03 25.44 17.47
C LEU A 27 1.58 26.03 16.12
N ASP A 28 0.90 25.24 15.28
CA ASP A 28 0.36 25.71 14.00
C ASP A 28 -0.63 26.87 14.20
N LYS A 29 -1.53 26.77 15.19
CA LYS A 29 -2.46 27.86 15.54
C LYS A 29 -1.75 29.12 15.98
N TRP A 30 -0.72 28.98 16.82
CA TRP A 30 0.07 30.12 17.27
C TRP A 30 0.82 30.77 16.10
N ALA A 31 1.48 29.97 15.26
CA ALA A 31 2.22 30.43 14.10
C ALA A 31 1.31 31.17 13.09
N LYS A 32 0.11 30.65 12.82
CA LYS A 32 -0.88 31.31 11.95
C LYS A 32 -1.38 32.64 12.50
N ARG A 33 -1.47 32.79 13.83
CA ARG A 33 -1.85 34.07 14.46
C ARG A 33 -0.74 35.11 14.38
N SER A 34 0.52 34.69 14.43
CA SER A 34 1.69 35.58 14.42
C SER A 34 2.25 35.87 13.02
N GLY A 35 1.90 35.06 12.02
CA GLY A 35 2.39 35.20 10.63
C GLY A 35 1.45 35.97 9.71
N MET A 36 1.91 36.25 8.48
CA MET A 36 1.17 36.98 7.43
C MET A 36 0.15 36.11 6.67
N GLY A 37 -0.14 34.88 7.14
CA GLY A 37 -1.00 33.92 6.46
C GLY A 37 -0.32 33.20 5.29
N THR A 38 -1.05 32.29 4.63
CA THR A 38 -0.58 31.53 3.46
C THR A 38 -1.34 31.96 2.21
N ARG A 39 -0.64 32.16 1.10
CA ARG A 39 -1.25 32.44 -0.21
C ARG A 39 -1.50 31.12 -0.94
N GLU A 40 -2.76 30.79 -1.20
CA GLU A 40 -3.16 29.55 -1.88
C GLU A 40 -3.06 29.62 -3.42
N VAL A 41 -2.63 30.76 -3.96
CA VAL A 41 -2.57 31.02 -5.41
C VAL A 41 -1.13 31.12 -5.92
N GLY A 42 -0.84 30.47 -7.04
CA GLY A 42 0.40 30.58 -7.81
C GLY A 42 1.00 29.23 -8.24
N ASP A 43 1.85 29.26 -9.26
CA ASP A 43 2.53 28.08 -9.83
C ASP A 43 3.71 27.57 -8.98
N GLY A 44 3.75 27.89 -7.67
CA GLY A 44 4.90 27.63 -6.80
C GLY A 44 5.24 26.15 -6.59
N THR A 45 4.34 25.25 -6.94
CA THR A 45 4.53 23.79 -6.94
C THR A 45 4.89 23.23 -8.32
N LYS A 46 4.86 24.04 -9.38
CA LYS A 46 5.16 23.61 -10.75
C LYS A 46 6.65 23.78 -11.07
N ILE A 47 7.16 22.94 -11.96
CA ILE A 47 8.56 22.97 -12.38
C ILE A 47 8.76 24.19 -13.29
N PHE A 48 9.20 25.30 -12.71
CA PHE A 48 9.29 26.62 -13.34
C PHE A 48 10.12 26.68 -14.64
N ILE A 49 11.12 25.80 -14.80
CA ILE A 49 12.11 25.88 -15.90
C ILE A 49 11.70 25.02 -17.11
N SER A 50 10.87 23.99 -16.91
CA SER A 50 10.61 22.99 -17.97
C SER A 50 9.58 23.42 -18.99
N GLY A 51 8.71 24.39 -18.68
CA GLY A 51 7.55 24.74 -19.52
C GLY A 51 6.52 23.62 -19.66
N GLU A 52 6.74 22.48 -19.00
CA GLU A 52 5.81 21.37 -18.95
C GLU A 52 4.78 21.66 -17.86
N ASP A 53 3.50 21.56 -18.24
CA ASP A 53 2.41 21.64 -17.29
C ASP A 53 2.34 20.28 -16.57
N PRO A 54 2.65 20.20 -15.26
CA PRO A 54 2.63 18.93 -14.53
C PRO A 54 1.24 18.30 -14.46
N GLU A 55 0.18 19.05 -14.79
CA GLU A 55 -1.19 18.57 -14.93
C GLU A 55 -1.49 18.02 -16.35
N LYS A 56 -0.67 18.36 -17.35
CA LYS A 56 -0.72 17.73 -18.68
C LYS A 56 0.23 16.55 -18.73
N VAL A 57 -0.35 15.35 -18.69
CA VAL A 57 0.35 14.11 -18.97
C VAL A 57 0.89 14.16 -20.41
N ILE A 58 2.20 14.34 -20.57
CA ILE A 58 2.87 14.15 -21.86
C ILE A 58 2.94 12.63 -22.11
N PRO A 59 2.37 12.11 -23.21
CA PRO A 59 2.44 10.68 -23.51
C PRO A 59 3.90 10.24 -23.61
N GLY A 60 4.34 9.33 -22.74
CA GLY A 60 5.73 8.86 -22.66
C GLY A 60 6.54 9.33 -21.45
N PHE A 61 6.05 10.31 -20.69
CA PHE A 61 6.63 10.76 -19.41
C PHE A 61 5.63 10.59 -18.24
N GLU A 62 4.85 9.50 -18.29
CA GLU A 62 3.94 9.07 -17.23
C GLU A 62 4.74 8.75 -15.96
N HIS A 63 5.02 9.76 -15.14
CA HIS A 63 5.85 9.52 -13.97
C HIS A 63 5.10 8.81 -12.83
N PHE A 64 3.76 8.74 -12.77
CA PHE A 64 3.13 8.42 -11.47
C PHE A 64 1.79 7.67 -11.49
N GLU A 65 1.49 6.81 -12.45
CA GLU A 65 0.48 5.75 -12.20
C GLU A 65 1.15 4.39 -12.02
N GLY A 66 1.16 3.90 -10.78
CA GLY A 66 1.67 2.56 -10.43
C GLY A 66 3.20 2.39 -10.45
N SER A 67 3.96 3.46 -10.70
CA SER A 67 5.42 3.43 -10.70
C SER A 67 6.00 4.05 -9.42
N TYR A 68 6.55 3.22 -8.54
CA TYR A 68 7.29 3.65 -7.36
C TYR A 68 8.80 3.60 -7.65
N THR A 69 9.54 4.57 -7.14
CA THR A 69 11.02 4.58 -7.19
C THR A 69 11.56 3.30 -6.56
N GLY A 70 12.37 2.54 -7.31
CA GLY A 70 12.93 1.25 -6.86
C GLY A 70 12.40 -0.01 -7.55
N ARG A 71 11.52 0.11 -8.57
CA ARG A 71 11.04 -1.06 -9.35
C ARG A 71 12.16 -1.96 -9.89
N ASN A 72 13.30 -1.36 -10.22
CA ASN A 72 14.47 -2.08 -10.72
C ASN A 72 15.21 -2.88 -9.63
N VAL A 73 15.11 -2.48 -8.35
CA VAL A 73 15.73 -3.21 -7.22
C VAL A 73 15.08 -4.57 -7.05
N MET A 74 13.76 -4.64 -7.24
CA MET A 74 12.97 -5.88 -7.14
C MET A 74 12.78 -6.58 -8.48
N TRP A 75 13.50 -6.20 -9.54
CA TRP A 75 13.30 -6.73 -10.89
C TRP A 75 13.53 -8.25 -10.96
N GLY A 76 14.60 -8.75 -10.32
CA GLY A 76 14.87 -10.19 -10.28
C GLY A 76 13.74 -10.98 -9.59
N LEU A 77 13.20 -10.47 -8.48
CA LEU A 77 12.09 -11.09 -7.77
C LEU A 77 10.78 -11.02 -8.58
N THR A 78 10.46 -9.85 -9.12
CA THR A 78 9.23 -9.66 -9.90
C THR A 78 9.24 -10.49 -11.19
N TYR A 79 10.40 -10.63 -11.83
CA TYR A 79 10.57 -11.51 -12.99
C TYR A 79 10.40 -12.98 -12.62
N ALA A 80 11.02 -13.43 -11.51
CA ALA A 80 10.87 -14.80 -11.03
C ALA A 80 9.40 -15.13 -10.66
N LEU A 81 8.70 -14.20 -10.03
CA LEU A 81 7.29 -14.38 -9.64
C LEU A 81 6.30 -14.16 -10.78
N LYS A 82 6.71 -13.55 -11.90
CA LYS A 82 5.83 -13.21 -13.01
C LYS A 82 5.06 -14.43 -13.53
N ARG A 83 5.74 -15.56 -13.72
CA ARG A 83 5.11 -16.79 -14.24
C ARG A 83 4.11 -17.37 -13.25
N PHE A 84 4.44 -17.37 -11.96
CA PHE A 84 3.56 -17.83 -10.88
C PHE A 84 2.26 -17.01 -10.84
N PHE A 85 2.35 -15.69 -10.80
CA PHE A 85 1.17 -14.83 -10.79
C PHE A 85 0.37 -14.90 -12.09
N THR A 86 1.04 -15.06 -13.24
CA THR A 86 0.34 -15.22 -14.52
C THR A 86 -0.47 -16.51 -14.55
N ALA A 87 0.08 -17.60 -14.02
CA ALA A 87 -0.64 -18.87 -13.89
C ALA A 87 -1.83 -18.75 -12.95
N LEU A 88 -1.63 -18.21 -11.74
CA LEU A 88 -2.71 -18.02 -10.76
C LEU A 88 -3.83 -17.12 -11.29
N ARG A 89 -3.48 -16.05 -12.01
CA ARG A 89 -4.47 -15.18 -12.63
C ARG A 89 -5.27 -15.91 -13.70
N GLY A 90 -4.64 -16.82 -14.45
CA GLY A 90 -5.28 -17.63 -15.48
C GLY A 90 -6.30 -18.63 -14.93
N GLU A 91 -6.10 -19.14 -13.71
CA GLU A 91 -7.01 -20.09 -13.04
C GLU A 91 -8.38 -19.49 -12.69
N HIS A 92 -8.53 -18.17 -12.68
CA HIS A 92 -9.80 -17.50 -12.39
C HIS A 92 -10.59 -17.25 -13.67
N THR A 93 -11.01 -18.35 -14.31
CA THR A 93 -11.76 -18.37 -15.58
C THR A 93 -13.15 -17.72 -15.46
N GLY A 94 -13.74 -17.73 -14.25
CA GLY A 94 -15.11 -17.27 -14.00
C GLY A 94 -16.20 -18.24 -14.44
N LEU A 95 -15.85 -19.46 -14.87
CA LEU A 95 -16.81 -20.50 -15.27
C LEU A 95 -17.33 -21.27 -14.05
N LEU A 96 -18.65 -21.40 -13.93
CA LEU A 96 -19.30 -22.10 -12.82
C LEU A 96 -18.81 -23.54 -12.66
N THR A 97 -18.56 -24.22 -13.77
CA THR A 97 -18.08 -25.61 -13.79
C THR A 97 -16.78 -25.79 -13.03
N ASP A 98 -15.84 -24.85 -13.17
CA ASP A 98 -14.51 -24.95 -12.57
C ASP A 98 -14.60 -24.87 -11.04
N TYR A 99 -15.48 -24.00 -10.51
CA TYR A 99 -15.74 -23.91 -9.08
C TYR A 99 -16.40 -25.16 -8.51
N VAL A 100 -17.39 -25.72 -9.22
CA VAL A 100 -18.05 -26.96 -8.80
C VAL A 100 -17.06 -28.12 -8.81
N SER A 101 -16.19 -28.20 -9.82
CA SER A 101 -15.11 -29.17 -9.89
C SER A 101 -14.14 -29.05 -8.71
N TYR A 102 -13.72 -27.83 -8.34
CA TYR A 102 -12.86 -27.63 -7.17
C TYR A 102 -13.51 -28.09 -5.87
N LEU A 103 -14.80 -27.82 -5.69
CA LEU A 103 -15.55 -28.29 -4.52
C LEU A 103 -15.55 -29.83 -4.46
N ILE A 104 -15.94 -30.50 -5.53
CA ILE A 104 -16.04 -31.97 -5.59
C ILE A 104 -14.68 -32.63 -5.34
N ILE A 105 -13.62 -32.15 -6.01
CA ILE A 105 -12.27 -32.70 -5.86
C ILE A 105 -11.77 -32.51 -4.43
N THR A 106 -11.98 -31.33 -3.84
CA THR A 106 -11.55 -31.04 -2.47
C THR A 106 -12.30 -31.92 -1.46
N THR A 107 -13.62 -32.07 -1.61
CA THR A 107 -14.42 -32.94 -0.74
C THR A 107 -13.99 -34.40 -0.86
N ALA A 108 -13.77 -34.89 -2.09
CA ALA A 108 -13.28 -36.25 -2.31
C ALA A 108 -11.90 -36.46 -1.69
N PHE A 109 -10.98 -35.51 -1.86
CA PHE A 109 -9.65 -35.56 -1.25
C PHE A 109 -9.71 -35.63 0.27
N VAL A 110 -10.50 -34.75 0.91
CA VAL A 110 -10.68 -34.76 2.37
C VAL A 110 -11.28 -36.08 2.84
N MET A 111 -12.31 -36.61 2.16
CA MET A 111 -12.89 -37.92 2.51
C MET A 111 -11.87 -39.04 2.43
N VAL A 112 -11.04 -39.09 1.38
CA VAL A 112 -9.99 -40.12 1.24
C VAL A 112 -8.96 -40.01 2.36
N VAL A 113 -8.52 -38.80 2.70
CA VAL A 113 -7.59 -38.58 3.81
C VAL A 113 -8.19 -39.04 5.14
N LEU A 114 -9.46 -38.69 5.40
CA LEU A 114 -10.16 -39.11 6.62
C LEU A 114 -10.37 -40.63 6.69
N LEU A 115 -10.67 -41.30 5.59
CA LEU A 115 -10.87 -42.75 5.60
C LEU A 115 -9.58 -43.55 5.81
N ILE A 116 -8.43 -42.99 5.45
CA ILE A 116 -7.12 -43.65 5.62
C ILE A 116 -6.52 -43.36 7.00
N TRP A 117 -6.70 -42.15 7.52
CA TRP A 117 -6.01 -41.65 8.71
C TRP A 117 -6.91 -41.35 9.92
N GLY A 118 -8.22 -41.30 9.74
CA GLY A 118 -9.23 -41.09 10.79
C GLY A 118 -9.82 -42.41 11.26
#